data_AF-A0A3S4IG84-F1
#
_entry.id   AF-A0A3S4IG84-F1
#
_cell.length_a   1.000
_cell.length_b   1.000
_cell.length_c   1.000
_cell.angle_alpha   90.00
_cell.angle_beta   90.00
_cell.angle_gamma   90.00
#
_symmetry.space_group_name_H-M   'P 1'
#
loop_
_entity.id
_entity.type
_entity.pdbx_description
1 polymer ?
#
loop_
_entity_poly.entity_id
_entity_poly.type
_entity_poly.pdbx_seq_one_letter_code
_entity_poly.pdbx_strand_id
1 'polypeptide(L)'
;MQQAYAAPMMQQPALSNAVAPAATPAMEAPAAAEISGHIVRSPMVGTFYRTPSPDAKAFIEVGQKVNVGDTLCIVEAMKMMNQIEADKAGTVKAILVESGQPVEFDEPLVVIE
;
A
#
# COMPACT_ATOMS: atom_id res chain seq x y z
N MET A 1 -46.11 73.26 5.65
CA MET A 1 -46.90 72.45 4.68
C MET A 1 -46.07 72.36 3.40
N GLN A 2 -45.75 71.23 2.79
CA GLN A 2 -46.09 69.83 3.00
C GLN A 2 -45.13 69.04 2.07
N GLN A 3 -44.60 67.92 2.58
CA GLN A 3 -44.15 66.67 1.91
C GLN A 3 -43.53 66.72 0.50
N ALA A 4 -42.27 66.30 0.32
CA ALA A 4 -41.75 64.92 0.33
C ALA A 4 -42.33 64.02 -0.78
N TYR A 5 -41.46 63.66 -1.74
CA TYR A 5 -41.61 62.44 -2.55
C TYR A 5 -40.22 61.81 -2.76
N ALA A 6 -40.10 60.57 -2.31
CA ALA A 6 -38.94 59.70 -2.44
C ALA A 6 -39.09 58.81 -3.68
N ALA A 7 -37.96 58.36 -4.24
CA ALA A 7 -37.93 57.17 -5.08
C ALA A 7 -36.66 56.34 -4.75
N PRO A 8 -36.80 55.02 -4.51
CA PRO A 8 -35.71 54.16 -4.02
C PRO A 8 -34.80 53.65 -5.15
N MET A 9 -33.50 53.57 -4.83
CA MET A 9 -32.47 52.91 -5.64
C MET A 9 -32.57 51.38 -5.43
N MET A 10 -32.79 50.61 -6.49
CA MET A 10 -32.64 49.16 -6.46
C MET A 10 -31.15 48.79 -6.58
N GLN A 11 -30.64 48.07 -5.58
CA GLN A 11 -29.36 47.37 -5.62
C GLN A 11 -29.48 46.12 -6.52
N GLN A 12 -28.58 46.01 -7.49
CA GLN A 12 -28.38 44.77 -8.25
C GLN A 12 -27.36 43.88 -7.49
N PRO A 13 -27.65 42.59 -7.24
CA PRO A 13 -26.71 41.71 -6.56
C PRO A 13 -25.47 41.41 -7.41
N ALA A 14 -24.36 41.21 -6.69
CA ALA A 14 -23.02 41.00 -7.19
C ALA A 14 -22.80 39.64 -7.87
N LEU A 15 -21.72 39.63 -8.65
CA LEU A 15 -21.18 38.59 -9.52
C LEU A 15 -21.05 37.22 -8.84
N SER A 16 -21.46 36.16 -9.55
CA SER A 16 -21.17 34.77 -9.19
C SER A 16 -19.75 34.39 -9.62
N ASN A 17 -18.90 34.06 -8.65
CA ASN A 17 -17.61 33.44 -8.87
C ASN A 17 -17.82 31.96 -9.24
N ALA A 18 -17.63 31.62 -10.52
CA ALA A 18 -17.52 30.23 -10.96
C ALA A 18 -16.16 29.67 -10.51
N VAL A 19 -16.20 28.65 -9.67
CA VAL A 19 -15.04 27.95 -9.13
C VAL A 19 -14.51 27.01 -10.22
N ALA A 20 -13.23 27.14 -10.59
CA ALA A 20 -12.56 26.23 -11.51
C ALA A 20 -12.43 24.82 -10.89
N PRO A 21 -12.47 23.73 -11.69
CA PRO A 21 -12.26 22.38 -11.17
C PRO A 21 -10.83 22.25 -10.63
N ALA A 22 -10.71 21.91 -9.35
CA ALA A 22 -9.45 21.53 -8.75
C ALA A 22 -8.92 20.27 -9.43
N ALA A 23 -7.75 20.38 -10.04
CA ALA A 23 -6.97 19.23 -10.47
C ALA A 23 -6.68 18.35 -9.24
N THR A 24 -7.21 17.13 -9.24
CA THR A 24 -6.80 16.06 -8.33
C THR A 24 -5.30 15.83 -8.50
N PRO A 25 -4.49 15.88 -7.43
CA PRO A 25 -3.12 15.40 -7.50
C PRO A 25 -3.17 13.91 -7.82
N ALA A 26 -2.66 13.52 -8.99
CA ALA A 26 -2.33 12.15 -9.24
C ALA A 26 -1.28 11.74 -8.19
N MET A 27 -1.66 10.80 -7.33
CA MET A 27 -0.73 10.15 -6.41
C MET A 27 0.35 9.50 -7.28
N GLU A 28 1.56 10.07 -7.28
CA GLU A 28 2.73 9.42 -7.86
C GLU A 28 2.90 8.09 -7.14
N ALA A 29 2.58 7.00 -7.84
CA ALA A 29 3.01 5.68 -7.43
C ALA A 29 4.55 5.72 -7.33
N PRO A 30 5.15 5.31 -6.20
CA PRO A 30 6.59 5.32 -6.07
C PRO A 30 7.17 4.50 -7.22
N ALA A 31 8.10 5.11 -7.97
CA ALA A 31 8.83 4.44 -9.03
C ALA A 31 9.38 3.14 -8.47
N ALA A 32 8.93 2.01 -9.02
CA ALA A 32 9.45 0.70 -8.68
C ALA A 32 10.94 0.74 -8.96
N ALA A 33 11.76 0.89 -7.92
CA ALA A 33 13.18 0.58 -7.99
C ALA A 33 13.25 -0.80 -8.63
N GLU A 34 14.00 -0.95 -9.73
CA GLU A 34 14.10 -2.23 -10.43
C GLU A 34 14.67 -3.26 -9.44
N ILE A 35 13.76 -4.01 -8.81
CA ILE A 35 14.09 -5.04 -7.85
C ILE A 35 14.70 -6.18 -8.67
N SER A 36 16.02 -6.15 -8.79
CA SER A 36 16.79 -7.17 -9.49
C SER A 36 16.79 -8.45 -8.64
N GLY A 37 16.14 -9.50 -9.14
CA GLY A 37 16.04 -10.80 -8.48
C GLY A 37 14.72 -11.51 -8.77
N HIS A 38 14.57 -12.72 -8.26
CA HIS A 38 13.32 -13.46 -8.27
C HIS A 38 12.40 -12.92 -7.16
N ILE A 39 11.26 -12.35 -7.54
CA ILE A 39 10.32 -11.74 -6.59
C ILE A 39 9.25 -12.77 -6.23
N VAL A 40 9.19 -13.15 -4.96
CA VAL A 40 8.09 -13.92 -4.40
C VAL A 40 6.97 -12.96 -4.01
N ARG A 41 5.78 -13.19 -4.55
CA ARG A 41 4.61 -12.32 -4.39
C ARG A 41 3.54 -12.98 -3.53
N SER A 42 2.67 -12.19 -2.95
CA SER A 42 1.55 -12.70 -2.16
C SER A 42 0.49 -13.35 -3.06
N PRO A 43 0.10 -14.62 -2.82
CA PRO A 43 -0.96 -15.27 -3.59
C PRO A 43 -2.36 -14.86 -3.11
N MET A 44 -2.48 -14.01 -2.08
CA MET A 44 -3.75 -13.64 -1.45
C MET A 44 -3.67 -12.29 -0.73
N VAL A 45 -4.84 -11.75 -0.37
CA VAL A 45 -4.94 -10.58 0.51
C VAL A 45 -4.90 -11.03 1.97
N GLY A 46 -4.12 -10.38 2.81
CA GLY A 46 -4.01 -10.75 4.22
C GLY A 46 -3.05 -9.87 5.02
N THR A 47 -2.57 -10.38 6.14
CA THR A 47 -1.56 -9.73 6.99
C THR A 47 -0.25 -10.51 6.93
N PHE A 48 0.85 -9.84 6.62
CA PHE A 48 2.17 -10.46 6.50
C PHE A 48 2.83 -10.67 7.86
N TYR A 49 3.49 -11.81 8.06
CA TYR A 49 4.27 -12.13 9.26
C TYR A 49 5.58 -12.84 8.91
N ARG A 50 6.68 -12.37 9.50
CA ARG A 50 8.01 -13.01 9.36
C ARG A 50 8.23 -14.21 10.27
N THR A 51 7.40 -14.39 11.29
CA THR A 51 7.58 -15.42 12.34
C THR A 51 6.34 -16.33 12.42
N PRO A 52 6.49 -17.59 12.84
CA PRO A 52 5.34 -18.49 13.06
C PRO A 52 4.49 -18.10 14.27
N SER A 53 5.06 -17.33 15.20
CA SER A 53 4.39 -16.77 16.38
C SER A 53 5.15 -15.53 16.88
N PRO A 54 4.57 -14.69 17.76
CA PRO A 54 5.21 -13.46 18.23
C PRO A 54 6.57 -13.66 18.90
N ASP A 55 6.77 -14.79 19.59
CA ASP A 55 7.99 -15.09 20.35
C ASP A 55 8.98 -16.00 19.61
N ALA A 56 8.65 -16.40 18.37
CA ALA A 56 9.49 -17.28 17.56
C ALA A 56 10.48 -16.50 16.70
N LYS A 57 11.52 -17.21 16.24
CA LYS A 57 12.47 -16.67 15.25
C LYS A 57 11.80 -16.47 13.90
N ALA A 58 12.33 -15.54 13.12
CA ALA A 58 11.90 -15.36 11.74
C ALA A 58 12.18 -16.64 10.93
N PHE A 59 11.34 -16.92 9.94
CA PHE A 59 11.57 -18.03 9.01
C PHE A 59 12.86 -17.82 8.20
N ILE A 60 13.10 -16.56 7.79
CA ILE A 60 14.25 -16.17 6.99
C ILE A 60 14.84 -14.83 7.45
N GLU A 61 16.13 -14.65 7.19
CA GLU A 61 16.86 -13.38 7.31
C GLU A 61 17.49 -12.98 5.97
N VAL A 62 17.75 -11.68 5.78
CA VAL A 62 18.47 -11.18 4.60
C VAL A 62 19.89 -11.77 4.59
N GLY A 63 20.31 -12.33 3.47
CA GLY A 63 21.57 -13.05 3.30
C GLY A 63 21.46 -14.56 3.58
N GLN A 64 20.31 -15.07 4.03
CA GLN A 64 20.10 -16.49 4.25
C GLN A 64 19.86 -17.23 2.92
N LYS A 65 20.41 -18.44 2.80
CA LYS A 65 20.12 -19.35 1.69
C LYS A 65 18.80 -20.09 1.92
N VAL A 66 17.98 -20.17 0.88
CA VAL A 66 16.69 -20.88 0.86
C VAL A 66 16.63 -21.84 -0.32
N ASN A 67 15.90 -22.93 -0.15
CA ASN A 67 15.61 -23.93 -1.17
C ASN A 67 14.15 -23.85 -1.58
N VAL A 68 13.81 -24.49 -2.71
CA VAL A 68 12.41 -24.65 -3.11
C VAL A 68 11.65 -25.43 -2.03
N GLY A 69 10.52 -24.89 -1.60
CA GLY A 69 9.70 -25.43 -0.51
C GLY A 69 10.02 -24.89 0.89
N ASP A 70 11.11 -24.12 1.06
CA ASP A 70 11.40 -23.51 2.36
C ASP A 70 10.39 -22.40 2.68
N THR A 71 9.82 -22.40 3.88
CA THR A 71 8.91 -21.34 4.34
C THR A 71 9.63 -20.00 4.44
N LEU A 72 9.09 -18.97 3.81
CA LEU A 72 9.63 -17.61 3.80
C LEU A 72 8.91 -16.69 4.79
N CYS A 73 7.58 -16.79 4.85
CA CYS A 73 6.72 -15.95 5.67
C CYS A 73 5.34 -16.59 5.82
N ILE A 74 4.48 -15.96 6.62
CA ILE A 74 3.06 -16.26 6.71
C ILE A 74 2.27 -15.08 6.17
N VAL A 75 1.19 -15.37 5.44
CA VAL A 75 0.11 -14.43 5.17
C VAL A 75 -1.13 -14.91 5.89
N GLU A 76 -1.58 -14.15 6.90
CA GLU A 76 -2.81 -14.43 7.62
C GLU A 76 -4.00 -13.93 6.80
N ALA A 77 -4.88 -14.85 6.41
CA ALA A 77 -6.15 -14.52 5.75
C ALA A 77 -7.28 -15.27 6.46
N MET A 78 -8.30 -14.54 6.92
CA MET A 78 -9.49 -15.13 7.57
C MET A 78 -9.15 -16.07 8.75
N LYS A 79 -8.17 -15.69 9.60
CA LYS A 79 -7.64 -16.50 10.73
C LYS A 79 -6.88 -17.78 10.34
N MET A 80 -6.59 -17.96 9.06
CA MET A 80 -5.71 -19.05 8.59
C MET A 80 -4.31 -18.49 8.35
N MET A 81 -3.31 -19.16 8.95
CA MET A 81 -1.90 -18.82 8.83
C MET A 81 -1.31 -19.54 7.62
N ASN A 82 -1.36 -18.90 6.44
CA ASN A 82 -0.94 -19.52 5.20
C ASN A 82 0.56 -19.31 5.01
N GLN A 83 1.31 -20.41 4.98
CA GLN A 83 2.76 -20.37 4.76
C GLN A 83 3.04 -20.09 3.28
N ILE A 84 3.92 -19.12 3.04
CA ILE A 84 4.44 -18.82 1.70
C ILE A 84 5.80 -19.47 1.58
N GLU A 85 5.95 -20.36 0.62
CA GLU A 85 7.17 -21.13 0.38
C GLU A 85 7.98 -20.51 -0.77
N ALA A 86 9.29 -20.74 -0.77
CA ALA A 86 10.13 -20.43 -1.90
C ALA A 86 9.80 -21.33 -3.10
N ASP A 87 9.55 -20.72 -4.25
CA ASP A 87 9.40 -21.36 -5.55
C ASP A 87 10.74 -21.51 -6.29
N LYS A 88 11.76 -20.76 -5.87
CA LYS A 88 13.14 -20.82 -6.39
C LYS A 88 14.16 -20.88 -5.25
N ALA A 89 15.16 -21.76 -5.38
CA ALA A 89 16.32 -21.77 -4.50
C ALA A 89 17.25 -20.57 -4.78
N GLY A 90 17.84 -20.00 -3.73
CA GLY A 90 18.71 -18.84 -3.85
C GLY A 90 19.06 -18.22 -2.50
N THR A 91 19.45 -16.95 -2.52
CA THR A 91 19.74 -16.19 -1.29
C THR A 91 18.73 -15.06 -1.11
N VAL A 92 18.20 -14.88 0.09
CA VAL A 92 17.27 -13.81 0.42
C VAL A 92 17.98 -12.47 0.30
N LYS A 93 17.63 -11.68 -0.71
CA LYS A 93 18.22 -10.37 -0.99
C LYS A 93 17.51 -9.25 -0.23
N ALA A 94 16.19 -9.31 -0.14
CA ALA A 94 15.39 -8.32 0.57
C ALA A 94 14.05 -8.91 1.02
N ILE A 95 13.54 -8.37 2.12
CA ILE A 95 12.16 -8.59 2.60
C ILE A 95 11.48 -7.23 2.53
N LEU A 96 10.43 -7.13 1.72
CA LEU A 96 9.83 -5.85 1.32
C LEU A 96 8.70 -5.40 2.25
N VAL A 97 8.20 -6.31 3.08
CA VAL A 97 7.08 -6.09 3.98
C VAL A 97 7.50 -6.35 5.43
N GLU A 98 6.91 -5.59 6.36
CA GLU A 98 7.12 -5.76 7.79
C GLU A 98 6.03 -6.62 8.43
N SER A 99 6.37 -7.36 9.49
CA SER A 99 5.38 -8.15 10.23
C SER A 99 4.22 -7.27 10.74
N GLY A 100 2.99 -7.74 10.55
CA GLY A 100 1.77 -7.04 10.94
C GLY A 100 1.23 -6.07 9.89
N GLN A 101 1.90 -5.92 8.74
CA GLN A 101 1.40 -5.06 7.65
C GLN A 101 0.38 -5.80 6.77
N PRO A 102 -0.67 -5.10 6.29
CA PRO A 102 -1.56 -5.65 5.29
C PRO A 102 -0.83 -5.84 3.97
N VAL A 103 -1.18 -6.89 3.24
CA VAL A 103 -0.68 -7.19 1.89
C VAL A 103 -1.84 -7.53 0.96
N GLU A 104 -1.67 -7.15 -0.31
CA GLU A 104 -2.62 -7.39 -1.38
C GLU A 104 -2.21 -8.60 -2.24
N PHE A 105 -3.13 -9.04 -3.10
CA PHE A 105 -2.83 -10.06 -4.10
C PHE A 105 -1.76 -9.54 -5.08
N ASP A 106 -0.78 -10.39 -5.39
CA ASP A 106 0.36 -10.11 -6.27
C ASP A 106 1.33 -9.05 -5.74
N GLU A 107 1.19 -8.64 -4.48
CA GLU A 107 2.11 -7.71 -3.82
C GLU A 107 3.49 -8.37 -3.58
N PRO A 108 4.60 -7.70 -3.93
CA PRO A 108 5.96 -8.20 -3.66
C PRO A 108 6.24 -8.38 -2.17
N LEU A 109 6.67 -9.59 -1.76
CA LEU A 109 6.97 -9.91 -0.36
C LEU A 109 8.47 -10.05 -0.10
N VAL A 110 9.14 -10.88 -0.91
CA VAL A 110 10.54 -11.29 -0.71
C VAL A 110 11.26 -11.32 -2.06
N VAL A 111 12.54 -10.98 -2.05
CA VAL A 111 13.42 -11.03 -3.21
C VAL A 111 14.48 -12.10 -2.98
N ILE A 112 14.58 -13.05 -3.90
CA ILE A 112 15.57 -14.12 -3.90
C ILE A 112 16.53 -13.92 -5.08
N GLU A 113 17.83 -13.96 -4.82
CA GLU A 113 18.88 -13.96 -5.86
C GLU A 113 19.21 -15.38 -6.30
#